data_AF-A0A2N2PVC0-F1
#
_entry.id   AF-A0A2N2PVC0-F1
#
_cell.length_a   1.000
_cell.length_b   1.000
_cell.length_c   1.000
_cell.angle_alpha   90.00
_cell.angle_beta   90.00
_cell.angle_gamma   90.00
#
_symmetry.space_group_name_H-M   'P 1'
#
loop_
_entity.id
_entity.type
_entity.pdbx_description
1 polymer ?
#
loop_
_entity_poly.entity_id
_entity_poly.type
_entity_poly.pdbx_seq_one_letter_code
_entity_poly.pdbx_strand_id
1 'polypeptide(L)'
;MLQVPPAIAAISPSGQLTPAQRRRVLIDICRRRIQPGTGSAPEFLRRRTAMISWPDLRPVLQGLPWAVGGGVATRAYMPERLTKDLDILVRRADGDEVWERLEAAGYAHVTPLAVPGFLVRSPEGAEIDVILGDYPWLDEALSRLRQDPAGFPILDLPYLVIMKLAASRLQDTADLSRMLGLASDKELKRVRAAVARYAPDAADDLTSLIYLGKLEMQDVGREA
;
A
#
# COMPACT_ATOMS: atom_id res chain seq x y z
N MET A 1 -29.18 13.97 -11.92
CA MET A 1 -27.82 13.58 -12.38
C MET A 1 -26.82 14.50 -11.72
N LEU A 2 -25.77 13.99 -11.08
CA LEU A 2 -24.65 14.83 -10.66
C LEU A 2 -23.95 15.35 -11.91
N GLN A 3 -23.80 16.67 -12.04
CA GLN A 3 -23.04 17.26 -13.13
C GLN A 3 -21.55 17.04 -12.89
N VAL A 4 -20.84 16.51 -13.89
CA VAL A 4 -19.39 16.31 -13.81
C VAL A 4 -18.71 17.68 -13.70
N PRO A 5 -17.85 17.92 -12.69
CA PRO A 5 -17.16 19.19 -12.55
C PRO A 5 -16.31 19.51 -13.79
N PRO A 6 -16.24 20.77 -14.26
CA PRO A 6 -15.52 21.14 -15.49
C PRO A 6 -14.05 20.69 -15.52
N ALA A 7 -13.36 20.76 -14.38
CA ALA A 7 -11.98 20.32 -14.25
C ALA A 7 -11.80 18.80 -14.46
N ILE A 8 -12.81 18.00 -14.13
CA ILE A 8 -12.83 16.55 -14.36
C ILE A 8 -13.26 16.26 -15.81
N ALA A 9 -14.25 17.00 -16.32
CA ALA A 9 -14.73 16.86 -17.69
C ALA A 9 -13.63 17.14 -18.75
N ALA A 10 -12.70 18.06 -18.45
CA ALA A 10 -11.55 18.36 -19.31
C ALA A 10 -10.55 17.19 -19.42
N ILE A 11 -10.56 16.25 -18.46
CA ILE A 11 -9.65 15.09 -18.41
C ILE A 11 -10.39 13.82 -18.85
N SER A 12 -11.65 13.68 -18.44
CA SER A 12 -12.56 12.62 -18.82
C SER A 12 -13.98 13.17 -18.94
N PRO A 13 -14.51 13.33 -20.18
CA PRO A 13 -15.86 13.85 -20.40
C PRO A 13 -16.95 13.02 -19.72
N SER A 14 -16.71 11.72 -19.49
CA SER A 14 -17.65 10.82 -18.79
C SER A 14 -17.60 10.96 -17.26
N GLY A 15 -16.64 11.72 -16.72
CA GLY A 15 -16.37 11.81 -15.29
C GLY A 15 -15.66 10.58 -14.70
N GLN A 16 -15.46 9.52 -15.48
CA GLN A 16 -14.74 8.32 -15.04
C GLN A 16 -13.25 8.48 -15.33
N LEU A 17 -12.47 8.70 -14.26
CA LEU A 17 -11.01 8.77 -14.34
C LEU A 17 -10.39 7.38 -14.13
N THR A 18 -9.35 7.07 -14.92
CA THR A 18 -8.48 5.92 -14.67
C THR A 18 -7.70 6.10 -13.36
N PRO A 19 -7.16 5.02 -12.75
CA PRO A 19 -6.31 5.12 -11.56
C PRO A 19 -5.17 6.14 -11.72
N ALA A 20 -4.48 6.10 -12.87
CA ALA A 20 -3.40 7.05 -13.18
C ALA A 20 -3.87 8.50 -13.26
N GLN A 21 -5.00 8.76 -13.94
CA GLN A 21 -5.57 10.11 -14.02
C GLN A 21 -5.98 10.64 -12.64
N ARG A 22 -6.60 9.80 -11.80
CA ARG A 22 -6.96 10.18 -10.42
C ARG A 22 -5.75 10.57 -9.60
N ARG A 23 -4.68 9.76 -9.62
CA ARG A 23 -3.43 10.08 -8.91
C ARG A 23 -2.85 11.39 -9.41
N ARG A 24 -2.75 11.60 -10.72
CA ARG A 24 -2.16 12.81 -11.29
C ARG A 24 -2.89 14.07 -10.80
N VAL A 25 -4.22 14.06 -10.86
CA VAL A 25 -5.06 15.17 -10.35
C VAL A 25 -4.81 15.43 -8.86
N LEU A 26 -4.76 14.38 -8.04
CA LEU A 26 -4.51 14.52 -6.60
C LEU A 26 -3.11 15.07 -6.31
N ILE A 27 -2.09 14.53 -6.97
CA ILE A 27 -0.70 14.99 -6.84
C ILE A 27 -0.60 16.47 -7.22
N ASP A 28 -1.25 16.90 -8.30
CA ASP A 28 -1.24 18.30 -8.73
C ASP A 28 -1.92 19.23 -7.72
N ILE A 29 -3.02 18.78 -7.09
CA ILE A 29 -3.66 19.53 -6.01
C ILE A 29 -2.72 19.64 -4.80
N CYS A 30 -2.11 18.53 -4.36
CA CYS A 30 -1.18 18.51 -3.24
C CYS A 30 0.01 19.43 -3.48
N ARG A 31 0.62 19.39 -4.67
CA ARG A 31 1.76 20.25 -5.05
C ARG A 31 1.45 21.74 -4.94
N ARG A 32 0.20 22.15 -5.15
CA ARG A 32 -0.22 23.57 -5.05
C ARG A 32 -0.55 24.01 -3.62
N ARG A 33 -0.83 23.06 -2.71
CA ARG A 33 -1.41 23.35 -1.39
C ARG A 33 -0.50 23.03 -0.22
N ILE A 34 0.39 22.04 -0.36
CA ILE A 34 1.28 21.64 0.74
C ILE A 34 2.29 22.77 1.04
N GLN A 35 2.56 23.00 2.31
CA GLN A 35 3.60 23.91 2.78
C GLN A 35 4.66 23.11 3.54
N PRO A 36 5.91 23.58 3.62
CA PRO A 36 6.93 22.93 4.45
C PRO A 36 6.42 22.77 5.88
N GLY A 37 6.64 21.60 6.48
CA GLY A 37 6.35 21.39 7.90
C GLY A 37 4.88 21.20 8.29
N THR A 38 3.95 21.31 7.33
CA THR A 38 2.55 20.99 7.61
C THR A 38 2.39 19.48 7.74
N GLY A 39 2.18 18.98 8.96
CA GLY A 39 2.04 17.55 9.21
C GLY A 39 2.09 17.17 10.69
N SER A 40 2.24 15.87 10.95
CA SER A 40 2.47 15.36 12.30
C SER A 40 3.90 15.62 12.76
N ALA A 41 4.11 15.71 14.07
CA ALA A 41 5.44 15.94 14.64
C ALA A 41 6.47 14.87 14.22
N PRO A 42 7.76 15.21 14.05
CA PRO A 42 8.81 14.29 13.59
C PRO A 42 8.91 13.00 14.42
N GLU A 43 8.76 13.10 15.74
CA GLU A 43 8.85 11.96 16.65
C GLU A 43 7.72 10.97 16.37
N PHE A 44 6.53 11.47 16.07
CA PHE A 44 5.40 10.62 15.69
C PHE A 44 5.66 9.93 14.36
N LEU A 45 6.14 10.66 13.35
CA LEU A 45 6.40 10.14 12.00
C LEU A 45 7.44 9.00 11.96
N ARG A 46 8.37 8.98 12.91
CA ARG A 46 9.41 7.95 13.03
C ARG A 46 8.97 6.71 13.80
N ARG A 47 7.83 6.74 14.51
CA ARG A 47 7.35 5.57 15.27
C ARG A 47 6.97 4.43 14.32
N ARG A 48 7.29 3.21 14.75
CA ARG A 48 6.86 1.97 14.12
C ARG A 48 6.17 1.16 15.21
N THR A 49 4.86 1.05 15.11
CA THR A 49 4.01 0.40 16.12
C THR A 49 3.16 -0.68 15.48
N ALA A 50 2.67 -1.59 16.31
CA ALA A 50 1.65 -2.58 15.95
C ALA A 50 0.61 -2.67 17.07
N MET A 51 -0.12 -1.57 17.25
CA MET A 51 -1.18 -1.43 18.26
C MET A 51 -2.44 -2.17 17.85
N ILE A 52 -2.72 -2.26 16.54
CA ILE A 52 -3.85 -3.02 16.02
C ILE A 52 -3.41 -4.47 15.85
N SER A 53 -4.07 -5.35 16.60
CA SER A 53 -3.86 -6.80 16.52
C SER A 53 -4.63 -7.39 15.35
N TRP A 54 -4.01 -8.35 14.67
CA TRP A 54 -4.57 -9.07 13.54
C TRP A 54 -4.43 -10.58 13.78
N PRO A 55 -5.31 -11.42 13.19
CA PRO A 55 -5.17 -12.87 13.28
C PRO A 55 -3.79 -13.34 12.80
N ASP A 56 -3.19 -14.28 13.51
CA ASP A 56 -1.90 -14.83 13.12
C ASP A 56 -2.07 -15.91 12.06
N LEU A 57 -1.79 -15.55 10.80
CA LEU A 57 -1.87 -16.46 9.67
C LEU A 57 -0.60 -17.31 9.47
N ARG A 58 0.48 -17.06 10.22
CA ARG A 58 1.76 -17.79 10.05
C ARG A 58 1.62 -19.31 10.29
N PRO A 59 0.86 -19.78 11.30
CA PRO A 59 0.62 -21.21 11.47
C PRO A 59 -0.28 -21.79 10.37
N VAL A 60 -1.29 -21.05 9.94
CA VAL A 60 -2.27 -21.51 8.93
C VAL A 60 -1.61 -21.66 7.55
N LEU A 61 -0.81 -20.68 7.16
CA LEU A 61 -0.15 -20.61 5.85
C LEU A 61 1.30 -21.10 5.90
N GLN A 62 1.65 -21.96 6.86
CA GLN A 62 3.01 -22.46 7.02
C GLN A 62 3.48 -23.18 5.74
N GLY A 63 4.65 -22.79 5.24
CA GLY A 63 5.24 -23.37 4.02
C GLY A 63 4.75 -22.75 2.72
N LEU A 64 3.72 -21.89 2.74
CA LEU A 64 3.29 -21.10 1.59
C LEU A 64 3.94 -19.72 1.63
N PRO A 65 4.53 -19.22 0.52
CA PRO A 65 4.99 -17.84 0.45
C PRO A 65 3.80 -16.87 0.38
N TRP A 66 3.68 -16.01 1.38
CA TRP A 66 2.65 -14.97 1.45
C TRP A 66 3.21 -13.72 2.11
N ALA A 67 2.58 -12.58 1.85
CA ALA A 67 2.97 -11.32 2.46
C ALA A 67 1.76 -10.48 2.81
N VAL A 68 1.81 -9.80 3.96
CA VAL A 68 0.89 -8.71 4.27
C VAL A 68 1.18 -7.54 3.33
N GLY A 69 0.11 -7.02 2.75
CA GLY A 69 0.09 -5.87 1.86
C GLY A 69 -0.74 -4.72 2.42
N GLY A 70 -1.23 -3.87 1.51
CA GLY A 70 -2.25 -2.87 1.79
C GLY A 70 -1.94 -1.90 2.93
N GLY A 71 -2.92 -1.65 3.81
CA GLY A 71 -2.80 -0.66 4.89
C GLY A 71 -1.87 -1.11 6.01
N VAL A 72 -2.01 -2.38 6.44
CA VAL A 72 -1.24 -2.94 7.56
C VAL A 72 0.26 -2.94 7.25
N ALA A 73 0.66 -3.31 6.03
CA ALA A 73 2.07 -3.33 5.64
C ALA A 73 2.76 -1.97 5.73
N THR A 74 2.01 -0.86 5.63
CA THR A 74 2.60 0.50 5.68
C THR A 74 3.25 0.81 7.03
N ARG A 75 2.85 0.15 8.12
CA ARG A 75 3.36 0.43 9.47
C ARG A 75 4.84 0.09 9.66
N ALA A 76 5.43 -0.65 8.71
CA ALA A 76 6.88 -0.85 8.65
C ALA A 76 7.64 0.37 8.09
N TYR A 77 6.97 1.24 7.33
CA TYR A 77 7.59 2.35 6.59
C TYR A 77 7.10 3.72 7.02
N MET A 78 5.98 3.80 7.72
CA MET A 78 5.40 5.02 8.29
C MET A 78 4.66 4.69 9.59
N PRO A 79 4.17 5.68 10.36
CA PRO A 79 3.36 5.40 11.55
C PRO A 79 2.11 4.61 11.22
N GLU A 80 1.73 3.73 12.13
CA GLU A 80 0.51 2.96 12.02
C GLU A 80 -0.71 3.89 11.99
N ARG A 81 -1.63 3.60 11.07
CA ARG A 81 -2.95 4.24 11.00
C ARG A 81 -4.04 3.21 11.19
N LEU A 82 -5.23 3.68 11.54
CA LEU A 82 -6.40 2.83 11.57
C LEU A 82 -6.64 2.21 10.17
N THR A 83 -6.80 0.89 10.15
CA THR A 83 -7.06 0.08 8.97
C THR A 83 -8.16 -0.92 9.33
N LYS A 84 -9.07 -1.22 8.40
CA LYS A 84 -10.28 -2.01 8.68
C LYS A 84 -10.06 -3.51 8.47
N ASP A 85 -9.17 -3.82 7.55
CA ASP A 85 -8.97 -5.10 6.91
C ASP A 85 -7.47 -5.44 6.84
N LEU A 86 -7.17 -6.73 6.89
CA LEU A 86 -5.82 -7.26 6.65
C LEU A 86 -5.71 -7.70 5.19
N ASP A 87 -4.94 -6.99 4.38
CA ASP A 87 -4.63 -7.45 3.02
C ASP A 87 -3.46 -8.45 3.06
N ILE A 88 -3.62 -9.63 2.45
CA ILE A 88 -2.51 -10.55 2.16
C ILE A 88 -2.37 -10.78 0.66
N LEU A 89 -1.14 -10.98 0.20
CA LEU A 89 -0.79 -11.32 -1.17
C LEU A 89 -0.18 -12.72 -1.22
N VAL A 90 -0.75 -13.56 -2.07
CA VAL A 90 -0.27 -14.92 -2.39
C VAL A 90 -0.15 -15.09 -3.90
N ARG A 91 0.49 -16.16 -4.37
CA ARG A 91 0.41 -16.49 -5.80
C ARG A 91 -1.00 -16.94 -6.14
N ARG A 92 -1.46 -16.59 -7.33
CA ARG A 92 -2.71 -17.10 -7.88
C ARG A 92 -2.75 -18.63 -7.90
N ALA A 93 -1.63 -19.27 -8.23
CA ALA A 93 -1.52 -20.73 -8.27
C ALA A 93 -1.69 -21.40 -6.90
N ASP A 94 -1.37 -20.69 -5.82
CA ASP A 94 -1.49 -21.19 -4.44
C ASP A 94 -2.90 -20.90 -3.86
N GLY A 95 -3.80 -20.28 -4.64
CA GLY A 95 -5.07 -19.73 -4.16
C GLY A 95 -6.03 -20.76 -3.58
N ASP A 96 -6.18 -21.92 -4.23
CA ASP A 96 -7.06 -23.00 -3.76
C ASP A 96 -6.52 -23.60 -2.45
N GLU A 97 -5.21 -23.85 -2.36
CA GLU A 97 -4.57 -24.36 -1.14
C GLU A 97 -4.66 -23.36 0.03
N VAL A 98 -4.51 -22.06 -0.26
CA VAL A 98 -4.70 -20.99 0.74
C VAL A 98 -6.13 -20.99 1.26
N TRP A 99 -7.12 -21.14 0.38
CA TRP A 99 -8.52 -21.22 0.79
C TRP A 99 -8.78 -22.44 1.67
N GLU A 100 -8.36 -23.63 1.24
CA GLU A 100 -8.55 -24.88 2.00
C GLU A 100 -7.96 -24.80 3.42
N ARG A 101 -6.76 -24.20 3.56
CA ARG A 101 -6.10 -24.01 4.87
C ARG A 101 -6.84 -23.00 5.75
N LEU A 102 -7.32 -21.90 5.17
CA LEU A 102 -8.12 -20.89 5.89
C LEU A 102 -9.45 -21.49 6.36
N GLU A 103 -10.14 -22.24 5.50
CA GLU A 103 -11.38 -22.93 5.83
C GLU A 103 -11.17 -23.95 6.97
N ALA A 104 -10.12 -24.76 6.88
CA ALA A 104 -9.75 -25.71 7.94
C ALA A 104 -9.41 -25.03 9.28
N ALA A 105 -8.93 -23.77 9.23
CA ALA A 105 -8.68 -22.94 10.41
C ALA A 105 -9.93 -22.17 10.91
N GLY A 106 -11.11 -22.42 10.30
CA GLY A 106 -12.38 -21.83 10.72
C GLY A 106 -12.70 -20.47 10.10
N TYR A 107 -11.96 -20.03 9.08
CA TYR A 107 -12.28 -18.80 8.36
C TYR A 107 -13.46 -19.02 7.41
N ALA A 108 -14.37 -18.06 7.35
CA ALA A 108 -15.54 -18.12 6.48
C ALA A 108 -15.33 -17.25 5.23
N HIS A 109 -15.61 -17.80 4.05
CA HIS A 109 -15.66 -17.02 2.81
C HIS A 109 -16.81 -16.01 2.85
N VAL A 110 -16.53 -14.75 2.50
CA VAL A 110 -17.54 -13.68 2.50
C VAL A 110 -17.95 -13.32 1.08
N THR A 111 -16.99 -12.92 0.23
CA THR A 111 -17.26 -12.46 -1.14
C THR A 111 -15.98 -12.49 -1.98
N PRO A 112 -16.06 -12.64 -3.31
CA PRO A 112 -14.94 -12.28 -4.19
C PRO A 112 -14.58 -10.79 -4.06
N LEU A 113 -13.30 -10.48 -4.31
CA LEU A 113 -12.81 -9.10 -4.40
C LEU A 113 -13.03 -8.52 -5.80
N ALA A 114 -12.93 -7.19 -5.92
CA ALA A 114 -12.95 -6.51 -7.22
C ALA A 114 -11.66 -6.75 -8.04
N VAL A 115 -10.60 -7.15 -7.35
CA VAL A 115 -9.36 -7.68 -7.94
C VAL A 115 -9.37 -9.21 -7.79
N PRO A 116 -8.54 -9.96 -8.53
CA PRO A 116 -8.41 -11.39 -8.30
C PRO A 116 -8.12 -11.71 -6.83
N GLY A 117 -9.03 -12.43 -6.19
CA GLY A 117 -9.01 -12.66 -4.75
C GLY A 117 -10.37 -12.81 -4.11
N PHE A 118 -10.36 -13.01 -2.80
CA PHE A 118 -11.56 -13.21 -1.99
C PHE A 118 -11.38 -12.61 -0.59
N LEU A 119 -12.49 -12.17 -0.01
CA LEU A 119 -12.57 -11.72 1.38
C LEU A 119 -12.98 -12.90 2.25
N VAL A 120 -12.23 -13.13 3.33
CA VAL A 120 -12.59 -14.07 4.39
C VAL A 120 -12.79 -13.34 5.72
N ARG A 121 -13.56 -13.96 6.62
CA ARG A 121 -13.72 -13.52 8.00
C ARG A 121 -13.13 -14.55 8.96
N SER A 122 -12.30 -14.10 9.89
CA SER A 122 -11.74 -14.97 10.94
C SER A 122 -12.82 -15.38 11.95
N PRO A 123 -12.59 -16.44 12.76
CA PRO A 123 -13.48 -16.81 13.86
C PRO A 123 -13.76 -15.67 14.86
N GLU A 124 -12.81 -14.76 15.01
CA GLU A 124 -12.89 -13.57 15.88
C GLU A 124 -13.53 -12.36 15.19
N GLY A 125 -13.96 -12.50 13.94
CA GLY A 125 -14.67 -11.47 13.18
C GLY A 125 -13.78 -10.50 12.41
N ALA A 126 -12.46 -10.68 12.38
CA ALA A 126 -11.57 -9.85 11.57
C ALA A 126 -11.76 -10.16 10.08
N GLU A 127 -11.62 -9.14 9.23
CA GLU A 127 -11.73 -9.26 7.76
C GLU A 127 -10.34 -9.30 7.11
N ILE A 128 -10.13 -10.27 6.23
CA ILE A 128 -8.87 -10.53 5.54
C ILE A 128 -9.12 -10.59 4.03
N ASP A 129 -8.52 -9.65 3.31
CA ASP A 129 -8.52 -9.61 1.85
C ASP A 129 -7.38 -10.50 1.33
N VAL A 130 -7.71 -11.65 0.74
CA VAL A 130 -6.75 -12.55 0.10
C VAL A 130 -6.62 -12.17 -1.37
N ILE A 131 -5.51 -11.50 -1.72
CA ILE A 131 -5.20 -11.06 -3.08
C ILE A 131 -4.41 -12.16 -3.80
N LEU A 132 -4.93 -12.62 -4.93
CA LEU A 132 -4.32 -13.63 -5.78
C LEU A 132 -3.49 -12.96 -6.88
N GLY A 133 -2.18 -12.88 -6.66
CA GLY A 133 -1.25 -12.20 -7.56
C GLY A 133 -0.71 -13.08 -8.69
N ASP A 134 -0.60 -12.49 -9.87
CA ASP A 134 0.16 -12.98 -11.03
C ASP A 134 1.11 -11.89 -11.57
N TYR A 135 1.53 -10.99 -10.68
CA TYR A 135 2.35 -9.84 -11.05
C TYR A 135 3.75 -10.27 -11.54
N PRO A 136 4.33 -9.60 -12.55
CA PRO A 136 5.67 -9.91 -13.06
C PRO A 136 6.81 -9.82 -12.02
N TRP A 137 6.57 -9.11 -10.92
CA TRP A 137 7.51 -8.91 -9.82
C TRP A 137 7.22 -9.80 -8.59
N LEU A 138 6.16 -10.61 -8.63
CA LEU A 138 5.64 -11.30 -7.44
C LEU A 138 6.66 -12.26 -6.82
N ASP A 139 7.29 -13.11 -7.63
CA ASP A 139 8.28 -14.07 -7.14
C ASP A 139 9.51 -13.37 -6.55
N GLU A 140 9.94 -12.27 -7.18
CA GLU A 140 11.03 -11.44 -6.66
C GLU A 140 10.64 -10.85 -5.29
N ALA A 141 9.40 -10.37 -5.15
CA ALA A 141 8.90 -9.79 -3.92
C ALA A 141 8.75 -10.82 -2.78
N LEU A 142 8.16 -11.98 -3.07
CA LEU A 142 7.94 -13.06 -2.09
C LEU A 142 9.27 -13.72 -1.64
N SER A 143 10.34 -13.61 -2.43
CA SER A 143 11.68 -14.09 -2.04
C SER A 143 12.42 -13.16 -1.06
N ARG A 144 11.95 -11.93 -0.86
CA ARG A 144 12.64 -10.86 -0.11
C ARG A 144 11.69 -10.11 0.83
N LEU A 145 10.95 -10.87 1.61
CA LEU A 145 10.00 -10.31 2.58
C LEU A 145 10.74 -9.63 3.74
N ARG A 146 10.10 -8.58 4.26
CA ARG A 146 10.52 -7.94 5.52
C ARG A 146 9.58 -8.39 6.63
N GLN A 147 9.92 -8.04 7.86
CA GLN A 147 9.03 -8.19 9.00
C GLN A 147 8.57 -6.82 9.47
N ASP A 148 7.29 -6.73 9.81
CA ASP A 148 6.76 -5.57 10.51
C ASP A 148 7.02 -5.66 12.02
N PRO A 149 6.64 -4.64 12.83
CA PRO A 149 6.83 -4.67 14.28
C PRO A 149 6.10 -5.80 15.02
N ALA A 150 5.07 -6.42 14.43
CA ALA A 150 4.38 -7.60 14.98
C ALA A 150 4.95 -8.93 14.46
N GLY A 151 5.97 -8.88 13.60
CA GLY A 151 6.63 -10.04 13.01
C GLY A 151 5.84 -10.66 11.85
N PHE A 152 4.89 -9.95 11.25
CA PHE A 152 4.23 -10.40 10.02
C PHE A 152 5.19 -10.30 8.83
N PRO A 153 5.19 -11.28 7.91
CA PRO A 153 5.88 -11.14 6.64
C PRO A 153 5.19 -10.04 5.82
N ILE A 154 5.92 -9.04 5.38
CA ILE A 154 5.42 -7.92 4.59
C ILE A 154 6.22 -7.74 3.31
N LEU A 155 5.59 -7.13 2.31
CA LEU A 155 6.28 -6.70 1.09
C LEU A 155 7.36 -5.67 1.41
N ASP A 156 8.52 -5.82 0.76
CA ASP A 156 9.54 -4.78 0.76
C ASP A 156 9.01 -3.50 0.09
N LEU A 157 9.56 -2.35 0.49
CA LEU A 157 9.07 -1.01 0.11
C LEU A 157 8.84 -0.86 -1.41
N PRO A 158 9.73 -1.30 -2.32
CA PRO A 158 9.52 -1.13 -3.75
C PRO A 158 8.22 -1.75 -4.26
N TYR A 159 7.86 -2.94 -3.78
CA TYR A 159 6.67 -3.67 -4.24
C TYR A 159 5.40 -3.15 -3.59
N LEU A 160 5.47 -2.77 -2.30
CA LEU A 160 4.35 -2.10 -1.65
C LEU A 160 4.02 -0.76 -2.34
N VAL A 161 5.05 0.00 -2.76
CA VAL A 161 4.87 1.23 -3.55
C VAL A 161 4.20 0.94 -4.89
N ILE A 162 4.65 -0.05 -5.63
CA ILE A 162 4.05 -0.43 -6.92
C ILE A 162 2.57 -0.80 -6.74
N MET A 163 2.23 -1.62 -5.74
CA MET A 163 0.83 -1.99 -5.46
C MET A 163 -0.04 -0.78 -5.14
N LYS A 164 0.44 0.14 -4.29
CA LYS A 164 -0.32 1.35 -3.93
C LYS A 164 -0.45 2.33 -5.09
N LEU A 165 0.58 2.46 -5.92
CA LEU A 165 0.49 3.22 -7.16
C LEU A 165 -0.59 2.64 -8.07
N ALA A 166 -0.67 1.31 -8.21
CA ALA A 166 -1.72 0.67 -9.00
C ALA A 166 -3.13 0.93 -8.41
N ALA A 167 -3.31 0.77 -7.10
CA ALA A 167 -4.60 0.93 -6.42
C ALA A 167 -5.17 2.37 -6.49
N SER A 168 -4.31 3.39 -6.41
CA SER A 168 -4.66 4.81 -6.64
C SER A 168 -5.81 5.35 -5.79
N ARG A 169 -6.04 4.85 -4.57
CA ARG A 169 -7.02 5.44 -3.64
C ARG A 169 -6.44 6.74 -3.06
N LEU A 170 -7.31 7.62 -2.56
CA LEU A 170 -6.87 8.87 -1.92
C LEU A 170 -5.92 8.58 -0.74
N GLN A 171 -6.27 7.60 0.09
CA GLN A 171 -5.43 7.16 1.21
C GLN A 171 -4.09 6.61 0.74
N ASP A 172 -4.03 5.92 -0.40
CA ASP A 172 -2.75 5.41 -0.93
C ASP A 172 -1.80 6.53 -1.32
N THR A 173 -2.32 7.67 -1.82
CA THR A 173 -1.49 8.85 -2.13
C THR A 173 -0.84 9.42 -0.86
N ALA A 174 -1.60 9.51 0.23
CA ALA A 174 -1.09 9.96 1.52
C ALA A 174 -0.09 8.97 2.12
N ASP A 175 -0.42 7.66 2.10
CA ASP A 175 0.47 6.59 2.57
C ASP A 175 1.81 6.63 1.78
N LEU A 176 1.74 6.71 0.45
CA LEU A 176 2.92 6.77 -0.43
C LEU A 176 3.79 8.00 -0.13
N SER A 177 3.22 9.19 -0.05
CA SER A 177 3.95 10.42 0.27
C SER A 177 4.74 10.26 1.57
N ARG A 178 4.10 9.75 2.64
CA ARG A 178 4.73 9.60 3.95
C ARG A 178 5.80 8.51 3.97
N MET A 179 5.52 7.33 3.41
CA MET A 179 6.50 6.24 3.32
C MET A 179 7.75 6.68 2.54
N LEU A 180 7.57 7.40 1.42
CA LEU A 180 8.67 7.86 0.57
C LEU A 180 9.43 9.04 1.20
N GLY A 181 8.76 9.91 1.95
CA GLY A 181 9.41 10.96 2.74
C GLY A 181 10.36 10.40 3.80
N LEU A 182 9.93 9.33 4.48
CA LEU A 182 10.70 8.65 5.54
C LEU A 182 11.77 7.68 5.01
N ALA A 183 11.68 7.26 3.75
CA ALA A 183 12.63 6.34 3.15
C ALA A 183 14.04 6.94 3.03
N SER A 184 15.04 6.09 3.25
CA SER A 184 16.45 6.41 2.99
C SER A 184 16.74 6.52 1.49
N ASP A 185 17.83 7.20 1.11
CA ASP A 185 18.22 7.30 -0.31
C ASP A 185 18.48 5.94 -0.96
N LYS A 186 19.01 4.99 -0.18
CA LYS A 186 19.20 3.60 -0.64
C LYS A 186 17.86 2.93 -0.94
N GLU A 187 16.86 3.12 -0.09
CA GLU A 187 15.51 2.61 -0.33
C GLU A 187 14.85 3.30 -1.53
N LEU A 188 14.94 4.62 -1.63
CA LEU A 188 14.41 5.38 -2.76
C LEU A 188 15.04 4.96 -4.09
N LYS A 189 16.34 4.66 -4.12
CA LYS A 189 17.01 4.12 -5.32
C LYS A 189 16.41 2.78 -5.75
N ARG A 190 16.14 1.88 -4.79
CA ARG A 190 15.48 0.59 -5.08
C ARG A 190 14.04 0.78 -5.56
N VAL A 191 13.29 1.68 -4.95
CA VAL A 191 11.92 2.02 -5.37
C VAL A 191 11.92 2.55 -6.81
N ARG A 192 12.79 3.51 -7.13
CA ARG A 192 12.90 4.05 -8.50
C ARG A 192 13.25 2.97 -9.52
N ALA A 193 14.18 2.07 -9.20
CA ALA A 193 14.56 0.97 -10.07
C ALA A 193 13.39 0.00 -10.32
N ALA A 194 12.65 -0.37 -9.28
CA ALA A 194 11.50 -1.26 -9.40
C ALA A 194 10.35 -0.60 -10.18
N VAL A 195 10.03 0.67 -9.92
CA VAL A 195 9.00 1.41 -10.66
C VAL A 195 9.40 1.58 -12.12
N ALA A 196 10.65 1.93 -12.43
CA ALA A 196 11.11 2.01 -13.81
C ALA A 196 10.97 0.68 -14.57
N ARG A 197 11.15 -0.45 -13.88
CA ARG A 197 11.04 -1.79 -14.47
C ARG A 197 9.61 -2.27 -14.63
N TYR A 198 8.77 -2.08 -13.60
CA TYR A 198 7.48 -2.75 -13.48
C TYR A 198 6.26 -1.81 -13.61
N ALA A 199 6.47 -0.50 -13.50
CA ALA A 199 5.41 0.52 -13.62
C ALA A 199 5.97 1.84 -14.20
N PRO A 200 6.61 1.82 -15.40
CA PRO A 200 7.31 2.99 -15.95
C PRO A 200 6.42 4.22 -16.08
N ASP A 201 5.13 4.04 -16.39
CA ASP A 201 4.15 5.12 -16.52
C ASP A 201 3.90 5.88 -15.20
N ALA A 202 4.30 5.32 -14.06
CA ALA A 202 4.17 5.93 -12.74
C ALA A 202 5.46 6.64 -12.28
N ALA A 203 6.52 6.70 -13.09
CA ALA A 203 7.81 7.27 -12.69
C ALA A 203 7.74 8.77 -12.31
N ASP A 204 6.97 9.55 -13.03
CA ASP A 204 6.74 10.98 -12.73
C ASP A 204 5.93 11.17 -11.45
N ASP A 205 4.89 10.34 -11.28
CA ASP A 205 4.06 10.34 -10.07
C ASP A 205 4.93 10.01 -8.85
N LEU A 206 5.78 8.97 -8.96
CA LEU A 206 6.73 8.61 -7.92
C LEU A 206 7.65 9.79 -7.57
N THR A 207 8.20 10.47 -8.57
CA THR A 207 9.09 11.61 -8.34
C THR A 207 8.37 12.73 -7.59
N SER A 208 7.12 13.01 -7.96
CA SER A 208 6.29 14.00 -7.27
C SER A 208 5.97 13.59 -5.84
N LEU A 209 5.63 12.32 -5.60
CA LEU A 209 5.33 11.79 -4.27
C LEU A 209 6.56 11.80 -3.34
N ILE A 210 7.75 11.50 -3.87
CA ILE A 210 9.00 11.64 -3.12
C ILE A 210 9.22 13.10 -2.71
N TYR A 211 9.02 14.04 -3.65
CA TYR A 211 9.15 15.47 -3.35
C TYR A 211 8.16 15.92 -2.27
N LEU A 212 6.88 15.58 -2.40
CA LEU A 212 5.82 15.90 -1.42
C LEU A 212 6.14 15.30 -0.05
N GLY A 213 6.58 14.04 -0.03
CA GLY A 213 7.00 13.36 1.19
C GLY A 213 8.17 14.08 1.87
N LYS A 214 9.22 14.41 1.12
CA LYS A 214 10.38 15.15 1.68
C LYS A 214 9.99 16.54 2.17
N LEU A 215 9.05 17.21 1.51
CA LEU A 215 8.54 18.52 1.91
C LEU A 215 7.72 18.46 3.22
N GLU A 216 6.89 17.42 3.42
CA GLU A 216 6.24 17.12 4.70
C GLU A 216 7.29 16.92 5.82
N MET A 217 8.43 16.32 5.49
CA MET A 217 9.55 16.09 6.43
C MET A 217 10.49 17.30 6.58
N GLN A 218 10.32 18.42 5.86
CA GLN A 218 11.28 19.54 5.93
C GLN A 218 11.24 20.34 7.24
N ASP A 219 10.25 20.16 8.12
CA ASP A 219 10.33 20.63 9.52
C ASP A 219 11.28 19.80 10.39
N VAL A 220 11.77 18.65 9.89
CA VAL A 220 12.67 17.76 10.62
C VAL A 220 14.13 18.25 10.58
N GLY A 221 14.41 19.38 9.90
CA GLY A 221 15.76 19.92 9.67
C GLY A 221 15.96 21.41 9.95
N ARG A 222 15.00 22.09 10.59
CA ARG A 222 15.15 23.47 11.09
C ARG A 222 15.04 23.50 12.61
N GLU A 223 16.00 22.86 13.27
CA GLU A 223 16.49 23.35 14.55
C GLU A 223 17.87 23.95 14.28
N ALA A 224 17.93 25.28 14.33
CA ALA A 224 19.10 26.06 14.70
C ALA A 224 18.63 27.10 15.72
#